data_AF-A3ZT90-F1
#
_entry.id   AF-A3ZT90-F1
#
_cell.length_a   1.000
_cell.length_b   1.000
_cell.length_c   1.000
_cell.angle_alpha   90.00
_cell.angle_beta   90.00
_cell.angle_gamma   90.00
#
_symmetry.space_group_name_H-M   'P 1'
#
loop_
_entity.id
_entity.type
_entity.pdbx_description
1 polymer ?
#
loop_
_entity_poly.entity_id
_entity_poly.type
_entity_poly.pdbx_seq_one_letter_code
_entity_poly.pdbx_strand_id
1 'polypeptide(L)'
;MTLLKRVWNDEAGFIVSTELILIATIVVIGLIVGLSAVRDAVTSELSDVAGAIQDLDQSYTLYGVTGHSAAVSGSDFGDATDFCDSNGDPVGGIDNCIVIDDRNDGDEGGSAPTPSL
;
A
#
# COMPACT_ATOMS: atom_id res chain seq x y z
N MET A 1 34.60 -56.50 13.45
CA MET A 1 33.79 -56.00 12.31
C MET A 1 32.57 -55.23 12.81
N THR A 2 32.77 -54.17 13.58
CA THR A 2 31.68 -53.37 14.19
C THR A 2 31.57 -51.98 13.56
N LEU A 3 32.69 -51.38 13.14
CA LEU A 3 32.71 -50.11 12.42
C LEU A 3 32.08 -50.19 11.01
N LEU A 4 32.44 -51.22 10.23
CA LEU A 4 31.88 -51.43 8.88
C LEU A 4 30.36 -51.68 8.89
N LYS A 5 29.84 -52.39 9.91
CA LYS A 5 28.39 -52.57 10.09
C LYS A 5 27.68 -51.28 10.51
N ARG A 6 28.37 -50.41 11.24
CA ARG A 6 27.81 -49.13 11.69
C ARG A 6 27.70 -48.14 10.54
N VAL A 7 28.67 -48.11 9.63
CA VAL A 7 28.61 -47.28 8.41
C VAL A 7 27.56 -47.83 7.42
N TRP A 8 27.38 -49.15 7.35
CA TRP A 8 26.38 -49.77 6.46
C TRP A 8 24.93 -49.56 6.93
N ASN A 9 24.71 -49.45 8.25
CA ASN A 9 23.42 -49.14 8.85
C ASN A 9 23.28 -47.64 9.18
N ASP A 10 24.13 -46.78 8.64
CA ASP A 10 24.05 -45.35 8.88
C ASP A 10 22.99 -44.70 7.97
N GLU A 11 21.77 -44.59 8.48
CA GLU A 11 20.64 -43.92 7.82
C GLU A 11 20.58 -42.42 8.17
N ALA A 12 21.57 -41.87 8.87
CA ALA A 12 21.61 -40.46 9.31
C ALA A 12 21.68 -39.44 8.16
N GLY A 13 21.70 -39.90 6.90
CA GLY A 13 21.58 -39.08 5.70
C GLY A 13 20.36 -39.39 4.83
N PHE A 14 19.52 -40.37 5.20
CA PHE A 14 18.31 -40.70 4.43
C PHE A 14 17.16 -39.79 4.87
N ILE A 15 17.29 -38.51 4.54
CA ILE A 15 16.12 -37.64 4.43
C ILE A 15 15.34 -38.20 3.24
N VAL A 16 14.13 -38.69 3.49
CA VAL A 16 13.16 -39.01 2.44
C VAL A 16 12.92 -37.71 1.69
N SER A 17 13.68 -37.50 0.62
CA SER A 17 13.92 -36.18 0.01
C SER A 17 12.63 -35.51 -0.46
N THR A 18 11.57 -36.26 -0.70
CA THR A 18 10.27 -35.75 -1.16
C THR A 18 9.45 -35.11 -0.04
N GLU A 19 9.56 -35.56 1.20
CA GLU A 19 8.74 -35.06 2.32
C GLU A 19 9.21 -33.68 2.78
N LEU A 20 10.53 -33.45 2.82
CA LEU A 20 11.10 -32.14 3.13
C LEU A 20 10.79 -31.11 2.02
N ILE A 21 10.81 -31.54 0.75
CA ILE A 21 10.43 -30.68 -0.38
C ILE A 21 8.94 -30.33 -0.32
N LEU A 22 8.08 -31.27 0.06
CA LEU A 22 6.65 -31.01 0.25
C LEU A 22 6.42 -29.94 1.33
N ILE A 23 7.08 -30.05 2.48
CA ILE A 23 6.97 -29.05 3.55
C ILE A 23 7.53 -27.71 3.08
N ALA A 24 8.71 -27.69 2.44
CA ALA A 24 9.33 -26.46 1.97
C ALA A 24 8.47 -25.70 0.97
N THR A 25 7.81 -26.41 0.04
CA THR A 25 6.92 -25.79 -0.95
C THR A 25 5.65 -25.22 -0.32
N ILE A 26 5.04 -25.91 0.65
CA ILE A 26 3.89 -25.38 1.41
C ILE A 26 4.29 -24.10 2.17
N VAL A 27 5.46 -24.08 2.81
CA VAL A 27 5.96 -22.90 3.53
C VAL A 27 6.17 -21.73 2.56
N VAL A 28 6.79 -21.96 1.40
CA VAL A 28 7.01 -20.89 0.41
C VAL A 28 5.69 -20.32 -0.10
N ILE A 29 4.70 -21.16 -0.41
CA ILE A 29 3.37 -20.70 -0.84
C ILE A 29 2.69 -19.89 0.27
N GLY A 30 2.76 -20.35 1.52
CA GLY A 30 2.24 -19.62 2.67
C GLY A 30 2.92 -18.26 2.88
N LEU A 31 4.23 -18.19 2.67
CA LEU A 31 4.98 -16.93 2.75
C LEU A 31 4.61 -15.95 1.62
N ILE A 32 4.35 -16.44 0.41
CA ILE A 32 3.93 -15.58 -0.72
C ILE A 32 2.59 -14.92 -0.41
N VAL A 33 1.60 -15.70 0.03
CA VAL A 33 0.27 -15.16 0.40
C VAL A 33 0.35 -14.27 1.64
N GLY A 34 1.19 -14.61 2.61
CA GLY A 34 1.44 -13.77 3.77
C GLY A 34 2.07 -12.43 3.39
N LEU A 35 3.02 -12.43 2.46
CA LEU A 35 3.69 -11.21 2.00
C LEU A 35 2.78 -10.32 1.17
N SER A 36 1.90 -10.89 0.33
CA SER A 36 0.91 -10.10 -0.39
C SER A 36 -0.06 -9.41 0.57
N ALA A 37 -0.56 -10.11 1.60
CA ALA A 37 -1.41 -9.51 2.61
C ALA A 37 -0.71 -8.37 3.39
N VAL A 38 0.58 -8.55 3.72
CA VAL A 38 1.38 -7.49 4.37
C VAL A 38 1.55 -6.28 3.46
N ARG A 39 1.84 -6.50 2.17
CA ARG A 39 1.93 -5.42 1.19
C ARG A 39 0.65 -4.61 1.17
N ASP A 40 -0.49 -5.29 0.99
CA ASP A 40 -1.78 -4.63 0.80
C ASP A 40 -2.17 -3.84 2.05
N ALA A 41 -1.96 -4.41 3.24
CA ALA A 41 -2.16 -3.72 4.51
C ALA A 41 -1.27 -2.47 4.66
N VAL A 42 0.02 -2.56 4.33
CA VAL A 42 0.93 -1.40 4.42
C VAL A 42 0.52 -0.28 3.46
N THR A 43 0.12 -0.61 2.23
CA THR A 43 -0.40 0.40 1.29
C THR A 43 -1.67 1.06 1.79
N SER A 44 -2.56 0.31 2.44
CA SER A 44 -3.77 0.86 3.05
C SER A 44 -3.43 1.90 4.12
N GLU A 45 -2.58 1.55 5.08
CA GLU A 45 -2.22 2.47 6.17
C GLU A 45 -1.47 3.70 5.68
N LEU A 46 -0.62 3.55 4.64
CA LEU A 46 0.05 4.70 4.03
C LEU A 46 -0.92 5.62 3.28
N SER A 47 -2.00 5.06 2.72
CA SER A 47 -3.06 5.82 2.09
C SER A 47 -3.81 6.66 3.11
N ASP A 48 -4.22 6.05 4.23
CA ASP A 48 -4.92 6.74 5.31
C ASP A 48 -4.03 7.85 5.92
N VAL A 49 -2.72 7.61 6.04
CA VAL A 49 -1.76 8.64 6.46
C VAL A 49 -1.67 9.78 5.43
N ALA A 50 -1.74 9.48 4.13
CA ALA A 50 -1.76 10.51 3.09
C ALA A 50 -3.04 11.35 3.15
N GLY A 51 -4.21 10.72 3.31
CA GLY A 51 -5.48 11.42 3.51
C GLY A 51 -5.46 12.31 4.75
N ALA A 52 -4.91 11.82 5.87
CA ALA A 52 -4.74 12.62 7.09
C ALA A 52 -3.81 13.83 6.91
N ILE A 53 -2.83 13.77 6.01
CA ILE A 53 -1.98 14.91 5.65
C ILE A 53 -2.72 15.86 4.71
N GLN A 54 -3.55 15.34 3.82
CA GLN A 54 -4.36 16.14 2.89
C GLN A 54 -5.44 16.95 3.62
N ASP A 55 -6.05 16.38 4.66
CA ASP A 55 -7.04 17.07 5.52
C ASP A 55 -6.42 18.15 6.44
N LEU A 56 -5.11 18.40 6.34
CA LEU A 56 -4.46 19.51 7.05
C LEU A 56 -4.83 20.84 6.39
N ASP A 57 -5.78 21.55 7.00
CA ASP A 57 -6.20 22.88 6.57
C ASP A 57 -5.06 23.92 6.72
N GLN A 58 -4.49 24.34 5.58
CA GLN A 58 -3.49 25.41 5.47
C GLN A 58 -4.10 26.75 5.00
N SER A 59 -5.41 26.93 5.12
CA SER A 59 -6.08 28.15 4.67
C SER A 59 -5.74 29.33 5.59
N TYR A 60 -5.37 30.46 5.00
CA TYR A 60 -5.07 31.68 5.73
C TYR A 60 -5.68 32.89 5.03
N THR A 61 -6.33 33.75 5.81
CA THR A 61 -6.93 34.99 5.30
C THR A 61 -6.23 36.20 5.91
N LEU A 62 -5.62 37.01 5.05
CA LEU A 62 -5.05 38.31 5.38
C LEU A 62 -6.00 39.41 4.91
N TYR A 63 -6.53 40.19 5.84
CA TYR A 63 -7.38 41.33 5.52
C TYR A 63 -6.55 42.56 5.13
N GLY A 64 -6.91 43.16 3.99
CA GLY A 64 -6.34 44.43 3.56
C GLY A 64 -6.83 45.59 4.45
N VAL A 65 -5.94 46.53 4.78
CA VAL A 65 -6.29 47.75 5.51
C VAL A 65 -6.27 48.92 4.54
N THR A 66 -7.35 49.69 4.51
CA THR A 66 -7.49 50.89 3.67
C THR A 66 -7.65 52.13 4.55
N GLY A 67 -6.77 53.11 4.36
CA GLY A 67 -6.80 54.42 5.00
C GLY A 67 -6.88 55.55 3.96
N HIS A 68 -6.86 56.80 4.44
CA HIS A 68 -7.14 57.98 3.61
C HIS A 68 -6.11 58.24 2.49
N SER A 69 -4.88 57.74 2.63
CA SER A 69 -3.78 57.96 1.67
C SER A 69 -3.01 56.68 1.31
N ALA A 70 -3.45 55.52 1.79
CA ALA A 70 -2.79 54.24 1.53
C ALA A 70 -3.77 53.07 1.68
N ALA A 71 -3.56 52.03 0.88
CA ALA A 71 -4.27 50.77 0.97
C ALA A 71 -3.29 49.61 0.81
N VAL A 72 -3.51 48.52 1.53
CA VAL A 72 -2.84 47.23 1.34
C VAL A 72 -3.89 46.22 0.92
N SER A 73 -3.60 45.42 -0.11
CA SER A 73 -4.48 44.33 -0.54
C SER A 73 -4.42 43.18 0.46
N GLY A 74 -5.57 42.56 0.72
CA GLY A 74 -5.62 41.26 1.38
C GLY A 74 -5.18 40.13 0.46
N SER A 75 -5.01 38.94 1.03
CA SER A 75 -4.82 37.68 0.31
C SER A 75 -5.48 36.55 1.08
N ASP A 76 -5.98 35.55 0.38
CA ASP A 76 -6.55 34.35 0.96
C ASP A 76 -6.03 33.12 0.21
N PHE A 77 -5.84 32.01 0.91
CA PHE A 77 -5.58 30.70 0.32
C PHE A 77 -6.64 29.75 0.83
N GLY A 78 -7.26 29.00 -0.08
CA GLY A 78 -8.20 27.94 0.22
C GLY A 78 -7.84 26.71 -0.60
N ASP A 79 -7.87 25.55 0.04
CA ASP A 79 -7.65 24.29 -0.63
C ASP A 79 -8.86 23.92 -1.50
N ALA A 80 -8.61 23.36 -2.69
CA ALA A 80 -9.63 23.02 -3.66
C ALA A 80 -9.66 21.52 -3.85
N THR A 81 -10.86 20.94 -3.82
CA THR A 81 -11.06 19.49 -4.00
C THR A 81 -10.55 19.05 -5.37
N ASP A 82 -9.76 17.98 -5.43
CA ASP A 82 -9.32 17.35 -6.66
C ASP A 82 -10.10 16.07 -7.00
N PHE A 83 -9.65 15.35 -8.04
CA PHE A 83 -10.32 14.14 -8.55
C PHE A 83 -10.44 13.01 -7.51
N CYS A 84 -9.53 12.96 -6.53
CA CYS A 84 -9.48 11.91 -5.51
C CYS A 84 -10.04 12.33 -4.15
N ASP A 85 -10.50 13.57 -4.01
CA ASP A 85 -11.17 14.06 -2.81
C ASP A 85 -12.64 13.61 -2.81
N SER A 86 -12.88 12.39 -2.34
CA SER A 86 -14.22 11.81 -2.21
C SER A 86 -14.61 11.63 -0.75
N ASN A 87 -15.91 11.77 -0.46
CA ASN A 87 -16.41 11.65 0.91
C ASN A 87 -16.46 10.17 1.35
N GLY A 88 -15.31 9.65 1.79
CA GLY A 88 -15.16 8.36 2.47
C GLY A 88 -14.79 7.19 1.56
N ASP A 89 -14.26 6.13 2.19
CA ASP A 89 -13.70 4.97 1.49
C ASP A 89 -14.79 4.04 0.94
N PRO A 90 -14.78 3.71 -0.36
CA PRO A 90 -15.69 2.71 -0.91
C PRO A 90 -15.34 1.31 -0.38
N VAL A 91 -16.35 0.45 -0.24
CA VAL A 91 -16.15 -0.94 0.21
C VAL A 91 -15.23 -1.68 -0.76
N GLY A 92 -14.01 -2.00 -0.31
CA GLY A 92 -12.98 -2.67 -1.12
C GLY A 92 -12.04 -1.73 -1.88
N GLY A 93 -12.13 -0.41 -1.67
CA GLY A 93 -11.12 0.56 -2.08
C GLY A 93 -10.38 1.11 -0.87
N ILE A 94 -9.21 1.71 -1.12
CA ILE A 94 -8.46 2.51 -0.16
C ILE A 94 -8.54 3.99 -0.58
N ASP A 95 -8.28 4.90 0.36
CA ASP A 95 -8.36 6.34 0.14
C ASP A 95 -7.47 6.80 -1.05
N ASN A 96 -7.64 8.02 -1.54
CA ASN A 96 -6.80 8.63 -2.58
C ASN A 96 -6.81 7.87 -3.93
N CYS A 97 -7.99 7.35 -4.32
CA CYS A 97 -8.21 6.58 -5.55
C CYS A 97 -7.35 5.31 -5.70
N ILE A 98 -6.86 4.71 -4.61
CA ILE A 98 -6.09 3.48 -4.69
C ILE A 98 -7.05 2.28 -4.63
N VAL A 99 -6.86 1.30 -5.51
CA VAL A 99 -7.67 0.07 -5.52
C VAL A 99 -6.74 -1.14 -5.46
N ILE A 100 -6.88 -1.96 -4.42
CA ILE A 100 -6.30 -3.30 -4.35
C ILE A 100 -7.37 -4.26 -4.88
N ASP A 101 -7.44 -4.45 -6.19
CA ASP A 101 -8.44 -5.34 -6.78
C ASP A 101 -7.92 -6.78 -6.86
N ASP A 102 -8.57 -7.70 -6.13
CA ASP A 102 -8.35 -9.15 -6.26
C ASP A 102 -8.92 -9.74 -7.58
N ARG A 103 -9.62 -8.94 -8.41
CA ARG A 103 -10.38 -9.40 -9.59
C ARG A 103 -9.93 -8.82 -10.94
N ASN A 104 -9.07 -7.80 -10.98
CA ASN A 104 -8.69 -7.10 -12.22
C ASN A 104 -7.18 -6.90 -12.42
N ASP A 105 -6.34 -7.77 -11.84
CA ASP A 105 -4.90 -7.85 -12.16
C ASP A 105 -4.60 -8.30 -13.62
N GLY A 106 -5.64 -8.51 -14.44
CA GLY A 106 -5.55 -8.84 -15.86
C GLY A 106 -5.67 -7.65 -16.82
N ASP A 107 -5.99 -6.43 -16.35
CA ASP A 107 -6.11 -5.25 -17.22
C ASP A 107 -5.08 -4.16 -16.88
N GLU A 108 -3.83 -4.41 -17.29
CA GLU A 108 -2.77 -3.40 -17.41
C GLU A 108 -3.09 -2.34 -18.51
N GLY A 109 -4.26 -2.42 -19.15
CA GLY A 109 -4.75 -1.48 -20.17
C GLY A 109 -5.44 -0.23 -19.60
N GLY A 110 -5.50 -0.08 -18.28
CA GLY A 110 -6.08 1.08 -17.60
C GLY A 110 -5.47 2.39 -18.10
N SER A 111 -6.24 3.16 -18.86
CA SER A 111 -5.87 4.53 -19.20
C SER A 111 -5.89 5.34 -17.91
N ALA A 112 -4.72 5.83 -17.46
CA ALA A 112 -4.67 6.80 -16.37
C ALA A 112 -5.68 7.92 -16.67
N PRO A 113 -6.60 8.26 -15.75
CA PRO A 113 -7.55 9.34 -15.97
C PRO A 113 -6.75 10.60 -16.28
N THR A 114 -6.92 11.13 -17.49
CA THR A 114 -6.30 12.40 -17.86
C THR A 114 -6.92 13.50 -17.00
N PRO A 115 -6.13 14.43 -16.44
CA PRO A 115 -6.65 15.47 -15.58
C PRO A 115 -7.72 16.26 -16.34
N SER A 116 -8.91 16.37 -15.77
CA SER A 116 -9.95 17.26 -16.26
C SER A 116 -9.51 18.69 -15.98
N LEU A 117 -9.20 19.43 -17.06
CA LEU A 117 -9.00 20.88 -17.06
C LEU A 117 -10.25 21.61 -16.57
#